data_AF-A0A2P6VKY2-F1
#
_entry.id   AF-A0A2P6VKY2-F1
#
_cell.length_a   1.000
_cell.length_b   1.000
_cell.length_c   1.000
_cell.angle_alpha   90.00
_cell.angle_beta   90.00
_cell.angle_gamma   90.00
#
_symmetry.space_group_name_H-M   'P 1'
#
loop_
_entity.id
_entity.type
_entity.pdbx_description
1 polymer ?
#
loop_
_entity_poly.entity_id
_entity_poly.type
_entity_poly.pdbx_seq_one_letter_code
_entity_poly.pdbx_strand_id
1 'polypeptide(L)'
;MSAADDEARAAARAEIEAAVAALTPEQRESLRAEAEEALARRLRVKVDGKPTSLAKLRRRVKEQRRRYESGAYDETVRSVPRWVAQELTPGHTIRQGALKMQLRQREEAQLELDRFGRGVLTTPRPLVGRVLGPHRDVAWAIYARPNQAEAALGKQWAGRDPQEVLAGENFYLEVLQRAHQMELTLMVLTTRALPLAATRQQFAVKLESTMKSLSGEPELQAEDKAALINFVSLFDDQRLADSGFVDPSKGEVEKGTHLIFSTTPVGDLAVEAITPGRLKDRGTCRVGVNNRSKLLTGAVFGMFLGPEPLDDFGKKDVGHGMLFVANGFRFRPWEAKPGQYLAQQGPDGQLTFPQPEIAQELDLPLQPAMFQLIEEKAQRMLVGSVRCAQRRAARLDAAPA
;
A
#
# COMPACT_ATOMS: atom_id res chain seq x y z
N MET A 1 21.34 35.14 -44.09
CA MET A 1 22.68 34.99 -43.51
C MET A 1 23.66 35.44 -44.56
N SER A 2 24.51 36.40 -44.21
CA SER A 2 25.47 36.99 -45.14
C SER A 2 26.73 36.12 -45.24
N ALA A 3 27.46 36.21 -46.34
CA ALA A 3 28.75 35.51 -46.49
C ALA A 3 29.74 35.84 -45.35
N ALA A 4 29.65 37.06 -44.79
CA ALA A 4 30.42 37.49 -43.63
C ALA A 4 30.06 36.72 -42.34
N ASP A 5 28.79 36.32 -42.16
CA ASP A 5 28.37 35.51 -41.02
C ASP A 5 28.94 34.08 -41.09
N ASP A 6 29.06 33.54 -42.29
CA ASP A 6 29.60 32.19 -42.52
C ASP A 6 31.13 32.17 -42.35
N GLU A 7 31.83 33.22 -42.80
CA GLU A 7 33.28 33.38 -42.60
C GLU A 7 33.62 33.56 -41.11
N ALA A 8 32.86 34.39 -40.38
CA ALA A 8 33.02 34.55 -38.94
C ALA A 8 32.77 33.25 -38.15
N ARG A 9 31.78 32.44 -38.57
CA ARG A 9 31.51 31.12 -37.96
C ARG A 9 32.61 30.11 -38.24
N ALA A 10 33.18 30.13 -39.46
CA ALA A 10 34.29 29.26 -39.83
C ALA A 10 35.55 29.59 -39.01
N ALA A 11 35.88 30.88 -38.85
CA ALA A 11 36.99 31.34 -38.04
C ALA A 11 36.84 30.93 -36.57
N ALA A 12 35.66 31.17 -35.97
CA ALA A 12 35.38 30.78 -34.59
C ALA A 12 35.46 29.27 -34.38
N ARG A 13 35.02 28.47 -35.37
CA ARG A 13 35.12 27.00 -35.31
C ARG A 13 36.57 26.53 -35.34
N ALA A 14 37.41 27.10 -36.20
CA ALA A 14 38.82 26.76 -36.28
C ALA A 14 39.56 27.10 -34.97
N GLU A 15 39.25 28.24 -34.35
CA GLU A 15 39.82 28.63 -33.05
C GLU A 15 39.44 27.66 -31.93
N ILE A 16 38.16 27.24 -31.88
CA ILE A 16 37.69 26.25 -30.91
C ILE A 16 38.36 24.88 -31.14
N GLU A 17 38.49 24.44 -32.39
CA GLU A 17 39.15 23.16 -32.71
C GLU A 17 40.63 23.16 -32.31
N ALA A 18 41.35 24.26 -32.54
CA ALA A 18 42.74 24.43 -32.11
C ALA A 18 42.87 24.45 -30.58
N ALA A 19 41.98 25.17 -29.88
CA ALA A 19 41.96 25.22 -28.42
C ALA A 19 41.69 23.84 -27.79
N VAL A 20 40.78 23.05 -28.37
CA VAL A 20 40.48 21.68 -27.90
C VAL A 20 41.64 20.72 -28.20
N ALA A 21 42.34 20.88 -29.33
CA ALA A 21 43.50 20.06 -29.68
C ALA A 21 44.69 20.26 -28.71
N ALA A 22 44.84 21.48 -28.17
CA ALA A 22 45.88 21.82 -27.21
C ALA A 22 45.66 21.24 -25.79
N LEU A 23 44.44 20.76 -25.47
CA LEU A 23 44.13 20.17 -24.18
C LEU A 23 44.74 18.76 -24.03
N THR A 24 45.06 18.38 -22.79
CA THR A 24 45.46 17.00 -22.45
C THR A 24 44.28 16.02 -22.60
N PRO A 25 44.51 14.70 -22.72
CA PRO A 25 43.44 13.71 -22.80
C PRO A 25 42.42 13.80 -21.65
N GLU A 26 42.90 13.97 -20.41
CA GLU A 26 42.05 14.11 -19.22
C GLU A 26 41.19 15.39 -19.27
N GLN A 27 41.78 16.51 -19.71
CA GLN A 27 41.05 17.78 -19.87
C GLN A 27 39.99 17.67 -20.98
N ARG A 28 40.27 16.96 -22.07
CA ARG A 28 39.28 16.71 -23.14
C ARG A 28 38.13 15.84 -22.64
N GLU A 29 38.41 14.84 -21.81
CA GLU A 29 37.38 13.99 -21.21
C GLU A 29 36.49 14.77 -20.25
N SER A 30 37.09 15.59 -19.37
CA SER A 30 36.35 16.50 -18.48
C SER A 30 35.47 17.48 -19.27
N LEU A 31 36.03 18.13 -20.30
CA LEU A 31 35.29 19.06 -21.15
C LEU A 31 34.14 18.38 -21.90
N ARG A 32 34.33 17.13 -22.36
CA ARG A 32 33.26 16.32 -22.97
C ARG A 32 32.16 16.02 -21.97
N ALA A 33 32.50 15.60 -20.76
CA ALA A 33 31.51 15.32 -19.71
C ALA A 33 30.68 16.56 -19.34
N GLU A 34 31.33 17.72 -19.20
CA GLU A 34 30.65 19.00 -18.95
C GLU A 34 29.76 19.41 -20.12
N ALA A 35 30.24 19.28 -21.37
CA ALA A 35 29.46 19.60 -22.56
C ALA A 35 28.23 18.68 -22.70
N GLU A 36 28.39 17.38 -22.44
CA GLU A 36 27.28 16.42 -22.42
C GLU A 36 26.26 16.74 -21.34
N GLU A 37 26.70 17.14 -20.14
CA GLU A 37 25.81 17.55 -19.07
C GLU A 37 25.05 18.84 -19.42
N ALA A 38 25.75 19.83 -19.98
CA ALA A 38 25.15 21.08 -20.46
C ALA A 38 24.11 20.83 -21.57
N LEU A 39 24.43 19.96 -22.53
CA LEU A 39 23.49 19.48 -23.56
C LEU A 39 22.29 18.78 -22.93
N ALA A 40 22.50 17.87 -21.99
CA ALA A 40 21.41 17.15 -21.33
C ALA A 40 20.49 18.08 -20.52
N ARG A 41 21.01 19.17 -19.94
CA ARG A 41 20.20 20.19 -19.25
C ARG A 41 19.35 21.01 -20.23
N ARG A 42 19.89 21.33 -21.41
CA ARG A 42 19.21 22.14 -22.44
C ARG A 42 18.21 21.34 -23.27
N LEU A 43 18.56 20.11 -23.66
CA LEU A 43 17.72 19.26 -24.49
C LEU A 43 16.43 18.89 -23.76
N ARG A 44 15.29 19.18 -24.40
CA ARG A 44 13.96 18.83 -23.92
C ARG A 44 13.48 17.58 -24.64
N VAL A 45 13.03 16.60 -23.87
CA VAL A 45 12.41 15.37 -24.35
C VAL A 45 10.97 15.31 -23.84
N LYS A 46 10.05 14.73 -24.62
CA LYS A 46 8.68 14.52 -24.18
C LYS A 46 8.55 13.14 -23.53
N VAL A 47 8.06 13.09 -22.31
CA VAL A 47 7.73 11.86 -21.58
C VAL A 47 6.29 11.99 -21.11
N ASP A 48 5.43 11.04 -21.48
CA ASP A 48 3.99 11.06 -21.19
C ASP A 48 3.30 12.36 -21.63
N GLY A 49 3.68 12.87 -22.80
CA GLY A 49 3.16 14.11 -23.39
C GLY A 49 3.66 15.40 -22.73
N LYS A 50 4.48 15.32 -21.66
CA LYS A 50 5.03 16.49 -20.96
C LYS A 50 6.50 16.71 -21.31
N PRO A 51 6.93 17.95 -21.58
CA PRO A 51 8.34 18.25 -21.81
C PRO A 51 9.14 18.17 -20.50
N THR A 52 10.24 17.42 -20.51
CA THR A 52 11.23 17.31 -19.42
C THR A 52 12.64 17.51 -19.97
N SER A 53 13.62 17.90 -19.15
CA SER A 53 15.03 17.92 -19.62
C SER A 53 15.60 16.49 -19.66
N LEU A 54 16.52 16.24 -20.59
CA LEU A 54 17.21 14.96 -20.71
C LEU A 54 17.99 14.62 -19.42
N ALA A 55 18.58 15.62 -18.77
CA ALA A 55 19.24 15.46 -17.47
C ALA A 55 18.29 14.96 -16.37
N LYS A 56 17.07 15.51 -16.30
CA LYS A 56 16.05 15.08 -15.34
C LYS A 56 15.57 13.65 -15.63
N LEU A 57 15.45 13.30 -16.92
CA LEU A 57 15.12 11.93 -17.33
C LEU A 57 16.23 10.94 -16.95
N ARG A 58 17.51 11.25 -17.26
CA ARG A 58 18.67 10.42 -16.88
C ARG A 58 18.71 10.17 -15.37
N ARG A 59 18.48 11.22 -14.56
CA ARG A 59 18.42 11.11 -13.10
C ARG A 59 17.29 10.17 -12.65
N ARG A 60 16.08 10.32 -13.22
CA ARG A 60 14.93 9.47 -12.91
C ARG A 60 15.18 8.00 -13.26
N VAL A 61 15.78 7.72 -14.42
CA VAL A 61 16.14 6.37 -14.85
C VAL A 61 17.19 5.77 -13.92
N LYS A 62 18.24 6.52 -13.57
CA LYS A 62 19.28 6.06 -12.64
C LYS A 62 18.70 5.74 -11.25
N GLU A 63 17.77 6.56 -10.77
CA GLU A 63 17.09 6.35 -9.49
C GLU A 63 16.17 5.13 -9.53
N GLN A 64 15.39 4.95 -10.60
CA GLN A 64 14.57 3.74 -10.79
C GLN A 64 15.43 2.48 -10.84
N ARG A 65 16.55 2.51 -11.57
CA ARG A 65 17.49 1.39 -11.64
C ARG A 65 18.07 1.05 -10.27
N ARG A 66 18.50 2.05 -9.49
CA ARG A 66 18.99 1.84 -8.12
C ARG A 66 17.93 1.19 -7.23
N ARG A 67 16.67 1.62 -7.33
CA ARG A 67 15.54 1.03 -6.55
C ARG A 67 15.24 -0.42 -6.95
N TYR A 68 15.36 -0.73 -8.24
CA TYR A 68 15.20 -2.09 -8.76
C TYR A 68 16.34 -3.00 -8.28
N GLU A 69 17.59 -2.56 -8.45
CA GLU A 69 18.79 -3.29 -8.01
C GLU A 69 18.84 -3.48 -6.48
N SER A 70 18.28 -2.55 -5.71
CA SER A 70 18.16 -2.68 -4.25
C SER A 70 17.01 -3.58 -3.79
N GLY A 71 16.20 -4.13 -4.70
CA GLY A 71 15.01 -4.93 -4.37
C GLY A 71 13.88 -4.12 -3.72
N ALA A 72 13.97 -2.79 -3.71
CA ALA A 72 12.92 -1.91 -3.17
C ALA A 72 11.75 -1.72 -4.14
N TYR A 73 11.86 -2.25 -5.36
CA TYR A 73 10.89 -2.10 -6.43
C TYR A 73 10.81 -3.39 -7.28
N ASP A 74 9.66 -4.05 -7.27
CA ASP A 74 9.31 -5.09 -8.26
C ASP A 74 8.62 -4.41 -9.46
N GLU A 75 9.05 -4.74 -10.69
CA GLU A 75 8.39 -4.26 -11.90
C GLU A 75 6.98 -4.85 -11.98
N THR A 76 5.98 -3.98 -11.96
CA THR A 76 4.57 -4.34 -12.16
C THR A 76 4.11 -3.84 -13.52
N VAL A 77 2.99 -4.34 -14.05
CA VAL A 77 2.42 -3.85 -15.34
C VAL A 77 2.21 -2.32 -15.36
N ARG A 78 2.16 -1.67 -14.19
CA ARG A 78 2.01 -0.22 -14.04
C ARG A 78 3.33 0.56 -14.11
N SER A 79 4.47 -0.09 -13.92
CA SER A 79 5.79 0.54 -13.91
C SER A 79 6.47 0.57 -15.28
N VAL A 80 6.01 -0.32 -16.15
CA VAL A 80 6.57 -0.52 -17.48
C VAL A 80 5.92 0.45 -18.48
N PRO A 81 6.70 1.12 -19.37
CA PRO A 81 6.14 1.95 -20.43
C PRO A 81 5.09 1.16 -21.23
N ARG A 82 3.96 1.82 -21.55
CA ARG A 82 2.79 1.15 -22.15
C ARG A 82 3.12 0.31 -23.39
N TRP A 83 4.09 0.75 -24.20
CA TRP A 83 4.52 0.03 -25.39
C TRP A 83 5.27 -1.28 -25.06
N VAL A 84 6.16 -1.27 -24.05
CA VAL A 84 6.82 -2.49 -23.54
C VAL A 84 5.80 -3.42 -22.88
N ALA A 85 4.85 -2.87 -22.12
CA ALA A 85 3.78 -3.66 -21.51
C ALA A 85 2.87 -4.33 -22.56
N GLN A 86 2.67 -3.66 -23.72
CA GLN A 86 1.92 -4.19 -24.87
C GLN A 86 2.72 -5.26 -25.65
N GLU A 87 4.04 -5.18 -25.68
CA GLU A 87 4.90 -6.23 -26.26
C GLU A 87 4.96 -7.46 -25.36
N LEU A 88 5.05 -7.27 -24.05
CA LEU A 88 5.03 -8.35 -23.04
C LEU A 88 3.65 -9.02 -22.91
N THR A 89 2.59 -8.32 -23.30
CA THR A 89 1.20 -8.79 -23.19
C THR A 89 0.56 -8.76 -24.57
N PRO A 90 0.66 -9.86 -25.34
CA PRO A 90 0.26 -9.90 -26.75
C PRO A 90 -1.14 -9.31 -26.95
N GLY A 91 -1.34 -8.46 -27.96
CA GLY A 91 -2.59 -7.73 -28.16
C GLY A 91 -3.87 -8.59 -28.25
N HIS A 92 -3.76 -9.87 -28.62
CA HIS A 92 -4.88 -10.82 -28.59
C HIS A 92 -5.36 -11.18 -27.17
N THR A 93 -4.56 -10.88 -26.15
CA THR A 93 -4.91 -11.04 -24.73
C THR A 93 -5.55 -9.77 -24.13
N ILE A 94 -5.51 -8.63 -24.85
CA ILE A 94 -6.06 -7.34 -24.41
C ILE A 94 -7.25 -6.97 -25.32
N ARG A 95 -8.48 -6.98 -24.78
CA ARG A 95 -9.68 -6.62 -25.56
C ARG A 95 -9.59 -5.18 -26.09
N GLN A 96 -9.95 -5.00 -27.36
CA GLN A 96 -10.30 -3.69 -27.91
C GLN A 96 -11.54 -3.16 -27.17
N GLY A 97 -11.43 -1.99 -26.53
CA GLY A 97 -12.56 -1.27 -25.89
C GLY A 97 -12.54 -1.17 -24.36
N ALA A 98 -11.54 -1.69 -23.65
CA ALA A 98 -11.50 -1.62 -22.18
C ALA A 98 -11.06 -0.23 -21.64
N LEU A 99 -11.99 0.71 -21.55
CA LEU A 99 -11.88 1.84 -20.62
C LEU A 99 -12.13 1.31 -19.20
N LYS A 100 -11.05 1.27 -18.40
CA LYS A 100 -10.93 0.64 -17.06
C LYS A 100 -11.08 -0.88 -17.09
N MET A 101 -9.96 -1.55 -16.80
CA MET A 101 -9.88 -2.98 -16.54
C MET A 101 -10.90 -3.39 -15.48
N GLN A 102 -12.03 -3.96 -15.90
CA GLN A 102 -12.75 -4.91 -15.08
C GLN A 102 -11.82 -6.13 -14.94
N LEU A 103 -11.49 -6.49 -13.70
CA LEU A 103 -10.75 -7.69 -13.41
C LEU A 103 -11.59 -8.89 -13.86
N ARG A 104 -10.96 -9.99 -14.30
CA ARG A 104 -11.74 -11.20 -14.60
C ARG A 104 -12.45 -11.65 -13.32
N GLN A 105 -13.62 -12.28 -13.37
CA GLN A 105 -14.29 -12.80 -12.17
C GLN A 105 -13.39 -13.69 -11.28
N ARG A 106 -12.47 -14.46 -11.88
CA ARG A 106 -11.44 -15.21 -11.14
C ARG A 106 -10.38 -14.34 -10.47
N GLU A 107 -10.07 -13.19 -11.06
CA GLU A 107 -9.15 -12.18 -10.51
C GLU A 107 -9.86 -11.33 -9.45
N GLU A 108 -11.16 -11.06 -9.59
CA GLU A 108 -12.03 -10.47 -8.56
C GLU A 108 -12.18 -11.41 -7.36
N ALA A 109 -12.43 -12.71 -7.59
CA ALA A 109 -12.43 -13.72 -6.52
C ALA A 109 -11.06 -13.88 -5.85
N GLN A 110 -9.96 -13.61 -6.58
CA GLN A 110 -8.61 -13.53 -5.99
C GLN A 110 -8.39 -12.26 -5.16
N LEU A 111 -9.25 -11.24 -5.28
CA LEU A 111 -9.13 -9.96 -4.58
C LEU A 111 -9.99 -9.82 -3.32
N GLU A 112 -10.90 -10.75 -3.04
CA GLU A 112 -11.80 -10.66 -1.89
C GLU A 112 -11.10 -10.97 -0.56
N LEU A 113 -10.27 -10.02 -0.12
CA LEU A 113 -9.89 -9.88 1.27
C LEU A 113 -10.90 -8.95 1.94
N ASP A 114 -11.80 -9.53 2.72
CA ASP A 114 -12.75 -8.76 3.50
C ASP A 114 -12.15 -8.35 4.84
N ARG A 115 -12.60 -7.22 5.38
CA ARG A 115 -12.14 -6.72 6.68
C ARG A 115 -12.96 -7.34 7.81
N PHE A 116 -12.35 -8.27 8.52
CA PHE A 116 -12.96 -8.94 9.66
C PHE A 116 -13.04 -8.05 10.89
N GLY A 117 -11.98 -7.27 11.14
CA GLY A 117 -11.95 -6.37 12.28
C GLY A 117 -10.91 -5.28 12.18
N ARG A 118 -11.00 -4.32 13.09
CA ARG A 118 -10.06 -3.21 13.20
C ARG A 118 -9.87 -2.80 14.64
N GLY A 119 -8.72 -2.18 14.87
CA GLY A 119 -8.36 -1.64 16.16
C GLY A 119 -7.44 -0.45 16.06
N VAL A 120 -7.00 0.01 17.22
CA VAL A 120 -6.16 1.20 17.39
C VAL A 120 -5.19 0.96 18.52
N LEU A 121 -3.90 1.24 18.28
CA LEU A 121 -2.91 1.29 19.35
C LEU A 121 -2.67 2.74 19.76
N THR A 122 -2.59 2.96 21.06
CA THR A 122 -2.39 4.30 21.62
C THR A 122 -1.31 4.31 22.70
N THR A 123 -0.44 5.32 22.67
CA THR A 123 0.55 5.56 23.73
C THR A 123 -0.02 6.56 24.74
N PRO A 124 0.10 6.30 26.05
CA PRO A 124 -0.33 7.25 27.07
C PRO A 124 0.44 8.56 26.96
N ARG A 125 -0.24 9.68 27.15
CA ARG A 125 0.42 10.99 27.23
C ARG A 125 1.22 11.13 28.53
N PRO A 126 2.31 11.92 28.53
CA PRO A 126 2.97 12.34 29.77
C PRO A 126 1.96 13.04 30.69
N LEU A 127 2.22 13.07 32.01
CA LEU A 127 1.28 13.45 33.07
C LEU A 127 0.40 14.68 32.76
N VAL A 128 1.00 15.75 32.24
CA VAL A 128 0.30 17.01 31.91
C VAL A 128 -0.72 16.85 30.77
N GLY A 129 -0.53 15.88 29.88
CA GLY A 129 -1.40 15.59 28.74
C GLY A 129 -2.49 14.55 29.00
N ARG A 130 -2.54 13.88 30.17
CA ARG A 130 -3.50 12.79 30.42
C ARG A 130 -4.97 13.20 30.26
N VAL A 131 -5.30 14.47 30.51
CA VAL A 131 -6.65 15.03 30.36
C VAL A 131 -7.14 15.00 28.91
N LEU A 132 -6.22 15.05 27.93
CA LEU A 132 -6.54 15.06 26.50
C LEU A 132 -6.62 13.66 25.88
N GLY A 133 -6.59 12.61 26.70
CA GLY A 133 -6.58 11.22 26.26
C GLY A 133 -5.24 10.76 25.67
N PRO A 134 -5.11 9.46 25.35
CA PRO A 134 -3.87 8.91 24.82
C PRO A 134 -3.62 9.38 23.37
N HIS A 135 -2.37 9.29 22.91
CA HIS A 135 -2.03 9.54 21.51
C HIS A 135 -2.28 8.30 20.68
N ARG A 136 -3.00 8.46 19.57
CA ARG A 136 -3.11 7.40 18.56
C ARG A 136 -1.77 7.26 17.86
N ASP A 137 -1.23 6.04 17.85
CA ASP A 137 0.03 5.72 17.18
C ASP A 137 -0.26 5.09 15.83
N VAL A 138 -1.00 3.99 15.86
CA VAL A 138 -1.38 3.23 14.68
C VAL A 138 -2.86 2.87 14.69
N ALA A 139 -3.46 2.83 13.51
CA ALA A 139 -4.69 2.09 13.27
C ALA A 139 -4.30 0.73 12.69
N TRP A 140 -5.08 -0.31 12.95
CA TRP A 140 -4.82 -1.61 12.33
C TRP A 140 -6.13 -2.30 11.94
N ALA A 141 -6.05 -3.24 11.01
CA ALA A 141 -7.16 -4.07 10.59
C ALA A 141 -6.68 -5.44 10.13
N ILE A 142 -7.48 -6.47 10.38
CA ILE A 142 -7.25 -7.83 9.90
C ILE A 142 -8.25 -8.14 8.80
N TYR A 143 -7.72 -8.67 7.72
CA TYR A 143 -8.43 -9.12 6.54
C TYR A 143 -8.20 -10.61 6.34
N ALA A 144 -9.15 -11.27 5.72
CA ALA A 144 -9.05 -12.67 5.34
C ALA A 144 -9.97 -12.97 4.15
N ARG A 145 -9.86 -14.15 3.57
CA ARG A 145 -10.83 -14.62 2.57
C ARG A 145 -12.06 -15.21 3.28
N PRO A 146 -13.28 -14.68 3.07
CA PRO A 146 -14.47 -15.17 3.76
C PRO A 146 -14.72 -16.67 3.56
N ASN A 147 -14.64 -17.15 2.33
CA ASN A 147 -14.90 -18.56 2.01
C ASN A 147 -13.89 -19.50 2.70
N GLN A 148 -12.63 -19.08 2.79
CA GLN A 148 -11.62 -19.87 3.48
C GLN A 148 -11.79 -19.81 5.00
N ALA A 149 -12.15 -18.65 5.56
CA ALA A 149 -12.44 -18.50 6.98
C ALA A 149 -13.64 -19.34 7.41
N GLU A 150 -14.71 -19.38 6.63
CA GLU A 150 -15.85 -20.27 6.87
C GLU A 150 -15.43 -21.74 6.80
N ALA A 151 -14.72 -22.15 5.76
CA ALA A 151 -14.26 -23.54 5.64
C ALA A 151 -13.32 -23.95 6.80
N ALA A 152 -12.48 -23.03 7.27
CA ALA A 152 -11.53 -23.25 8.34
C ALA A 152 -12.21 -23.30 9.73
N LEU A 153 -13.16 -22.42 10.02
CA LEU A 153 -13.70 -22.24 11.37
C LEU A 153 -15.12 -22.80 11.53
N GLY A 154 -15.90 -22.85 10.46
CA GLY A 154 -17.35 -23.12 10.49
C GLY A 154 -17.71 -24.45 11.14
N LYS A 155 -16.99 -25.53 10.82
CA LYS A 155 -17.27 -26.87 11.38
C LYS A 155 -17.24 -26.89 12.91
N GLN A 156 -16.35 -26.11 13.53
CA GLN A 156 -16.16 -26.12 14.98
C GLN A 156 -16.93 -25.01 15.69
N TRP A 157 -17.02 -23.82 15.08
CA TRP A 157 -17.47 -22.60 15.76
C TRP A 157 -18.83 -22.08 15.28
N ALA A 158 -19.37 -22.55 14.14
CA ALA A 158 -20.70 -22.16 13.71
C ALA A 158 -21.77 -22.58 14.73
N GLY A 159 -22.80 -21.75 14.86
CA GLY A 159 -23.94 -21.95 15.76
C GLY A 159 -23.65 -21.77 17.25
N ARG A 160 -22.41 -21.50 17.65
CA ARG A 160 -22.05 -21.26 19.06
C ARG A 160 -22.41 -19.86 19.52
N ASP A 161 -22.66 -19.70 20.82
CA ASP A 161 -22.92 -18.40 21.42
C ASP A 161 -21.71 -17.46 21.24
N PRO A 162 -21.87 -16.30 20.59
CA PRO A 162 -20.80 -15.32 20.43
C PRO A 162 -20.16 -14.89 21.76
N GLN A 163 -20.91 -14.78 22.86
CA GLN A 163 -20.32 -14.31 24.12
C GLN A 163 -19.33 -15.34 24.68
N GLU A 164 -19.70 -16.61 24.67
CA GLU A 164 -18.83 -17.71 25.12
C GLU A 164 -17.59 -17.86 24.23
N VAL A 165 -17.80 -17.84 22.90
CA VAL A 165 -16.71 -18.01 21.92
C VAL A 165 -15.69 -16.88 22.01
N LEU A 166 -16.15 -15.63 22.14
CA LEU A 166 -15.27 -14.46 22.14
C LEU A 166 -14.62 -14.18 23.49
N ALA A 167 -15.17 -14.73 24.58
CA ALA A 167 -14.53 -14.74 25.89
C ALA A 167 -13.42 -15.82 25.96
N GLY A 168 -13.56 -16.92 25.22
CA GLY A 168 -12.60 -18.01 25.20
C GLY A 168 -11.36 -17.74 24.35
N GLU A 169 -10.20 -18.21 24.82
CA GLU A 169 -8.93 -18.10 24.08
C GLU A 169 -8.83 -19.10 22.92
N ASN A 170 -9.45 -20.27 23.07
CA ASN A 170 -9.38 -21.38 22.11
C ASN A 170 -9.80 -20.97 20.69
N PHE A 171 -10.81 -20.10 20.57
CA PHE A 171 -11.25 -19.60 19.28
C PHE A 171 -10.14 -18.82 18.56
N TYR A 172 -9.51 -17.88 19.27
CA TYR A 172 -8.44 -17.08 18.69
C TYR A 172 -7.17 -17.89 18.43
N LEU A 173 -6.83 -18.83 19.31
CA LEU A 173 -5.70 -19.75 19.07
C LEU A 173 -5.92 -20.56 17.80
N GLU A 174 -7.14 -21.02 17.52
CA GLU A 174 -7.45 -21.72 16.29
C GLU A 174 -7.39 -20.81 15.05
N VAL A 175 -7.87 -19.56 15.16
CA VAL A 175 -7.69 -18.54 14.12
C VAL A 175 -6.20 -18.36 13.77
N LEU A 176 -5.33 -18.30 14.78
CA LEU A 176 -3.89 -18.17 14.62
C LEU A 176 -3.25 -19.41 13.98
N GLN A 177 -3.64 -20.62 14.43
CA GLN A 177 -3.16 -21.88 13.86
C GLN A 177 -3.55 -22.05 12.39
N ARG A 178 -4.74 -21.58 12.01
CA ARG A 178 -5.28 -21.65 10.64
C ARG A 178 -5.01 -20.38 9.83
N ALA A 179 -4.17 -19.45 10.31
CA ALA A 179 -3.98 -18.14 9.69
C ALA A 179 -3.59 -18.19 8.20
N HIS A 180 -2.78 -19.18 7.82
CA HIS A 180 -2.33 -19.40 6.44
C HIS A 180 -3.43 -19.96 5.52
N GLN A 181 -4.34 -20.76 6.06
CA GLN A 181 -5.47 -21.36 5.31
C GLN A 181 -6.50 -20.30 4.92
N MET A 182 -6.56 -19.20 5.66
CA MET A 182 -7.48 -18.07 5.48
C MET A 182 -6.83 -16.87 4.79
N GLU A 183 -5.53 -16.96 4.48
CA GLU A 183 -4.70 -15.86 3.96
C GLU A 183 -4.82 -14.59 4.82
N LEU A 184 -4.74 -14.75 6.15
CA LEU A 184 -4.81 -13.62 7.07
C LEU A 184 -3.81 -12.52 6.66
N THR A 185 -4.34 -11.31 6.56
CA THR A 185 -3.58 -10.12 6.21
C THR A 185 -3.82 -9.04 7.27
N LEU A 186 -2.77 -8.65 7.98
CA LEU A 186 -2.78 -7.56 8.93
C LEU A 186 -2.28 -6.30 8.23
N MET A 187 -3.09 -5.25 8.22
CA MET A 187 -2.68 -3.93 7.75
C MET A 187 -2.58 -2.96 8.93
N VAL A 188 -1.42 -2.32 9.08
CA VAL A 188 -1.14 -1.32 10.10
C VAL A 188 -0.90 0.02 9.42
N LEU A 189 -1.60 1.07 9.86
CA LEU A 189 -1.49 2.43 9.36
C LEU A 189 -0.93 3.34 10.44
N THR A 190 0.22 3.96 10.18
CA THR A 190 0.80 4.95 11.10
C THR A 190 -0.03 6.23 11.08
N THR A 191 -0.49 6.67 12.26
CA THR A 191 -1.30 7.90 12.41
C THR A 191 -0.48 9.11 12.85
N ARG A 192 0.75 8.85 13.30
CA ARG A 192 1.83 9.83 13.52
C ARG A 192 3.17 9.23 13.09
N ALA A 193 4.21 10.06 13.04
CA ALA A 193 5.56 9.55 12.85
C ALA A 193 5.99 8.74 14.07
N LEU A 194 6.69 7.62 13.84
CA LEU A 194 7.10 6.69 14.90
C LEU A 194 8.62 6.50 14.87
N PRO A 195 9.33 6.62 16.00
CA PRO A 195 10.77 6.39 16.05
C PRO A 195 11.09 4.92 15.76
N LEU A 196 11.71 4.64 14.61
CA LEU A 196 11.89 3.30 14.07
C LEU A 196 12.65 2.39 15.05
N ALA A 197 13.77 2.87 15.59
CA ALA A 197 14.59 2.10 16.53
C ALA A 197 13.82 1.68 17.80
N ALA A 198 13.07 2.61 18.41
CA ALA A 198 12.29 2.33 19.61
C ALA A 198 11.08 1.43 19.31
N THR A 199 10.39 1.67 18.19
CA THR A 199 9.29 0.81 17.73
C THR A 199 9.77 -0.61 17.44
N ARG A 200 10.92 -0.76 16.77
CA ARG A 200 11.54 -2.06 16.48
C ARG A 200 11.87 -2.83 17.76
N GLN A 201 12.42 -2.17 18.78
CA GLN A 201 12.72 -2.80 20.06
C GLN A 201 11.46 -3.27 20.80
N GLN A 202 10.44 -2.41 20.90
CA GLN A 202 9.17 -2.77 21.52
C GLN A 202 8.47 -3.92 20.77
N PHE A 203 8.50 -3.86 19.44
CA PHE A 203 7.97 -4.90 18.59
C PHE A 203 8.69 -6.24 18.80
N ALA A 204 10.03 -6.24 18.88
CA ALA A 204 10.82 -7.44 19.14
C ALA A 204 10.47 -8.09 20.49
N VAL A 205 10.39 -7.29 21.57
CA VAL A 205 10.02 -7.77 22.91
C VAL A 205 8.61 -8.35 22.93
N LYS A 206 7.64 -7.65 22.33
CA LYS A 206 6.26 -8.14 22.29
C LYS A 206 6.13 -9.41 21.44
N LEU A 207 6.85 -9.48 20.32
CA LEU A 207 6.83 -10.63 19.43
C LEU A 207 7.47 -11.85 20.11
N GLU A 208 8.60 -11.68 20.82
CA GLU A 208 9.22 -12.76 21.62
C GLU A 208 8.26 -13.30 22.68
N SER A 209 7.64 -12.40 23.47
CA SER A 209 6.66 -12.77 24.49
C SER A 209 5.46 -13.52 23.89
N THR A 210 4.98 -13.07 22.71
CA THR A 210 3.87 -13.73 22.02
C THR A 210 4.28 -15.11 21.49
N MET A 211 5.50 -15.26 20.94
CA MET A 211 6.01 -16.56 20.51
C MET A 211 6.10 -17.55 21.67
N LYS A 212 6.60 -17.12 22.84
CA LYS A 212 6.67 -17.95 24.06
C LYS A 212 5.28 -18.38 24.53
N SER A 213 4.34 -17.44 24.55
CA SER A 213 2.94 -17.72 24.91
C SER A 213 2.30 -18.74 23.96
N LEU A 214 2.55 -18.63 22.65
CA LEU A 214 1.99 -19.54 21.64
C LEU A 214 2.68 -20.92 21.61
N SER A 215 3.98 -21.00 21.92
CA SER A 215 4.68 -22.28 22.01
C SER A 215 4.38 -23.02 23.31
N GLY A 216 3.93 -22.31 24.36
CA GLY A 216 3.79 -22.85 25.71
C GLY A 216 5.13 -23.06 26.44
N GLU A 217 6.23 -22.61 25.83
CA GLU A 217 7.58 -22.77 26.36
C GLU A 217 8.06 -21.47 27.03
N PRO A 218 8.73 -21.53 28.19
CA PRO A 218 9.27 -20.34 28.86
C PRO A 218 10.41 -19.68 28.06
N GLU A 219 11.12 -20.46 27.23
CA GLU A 219 12.21 -20.00 26.38
C GLU A 219 12.00 -20.45 24.92
N LEU A 220 12.40 -19.60 23.98
CA LEU A 220 12.33 -19.94 22.55
C LEU A 220 13.48 -20.88 22.17
N GLN A 221 13.18 -21.87 21.34
CA GLN A 221 14.17 -22.71 20.71
C GLN A 221 15.16 -21.88 19.88
N ALA A 222 16.37 -22.37 19.69
CA ALA A 222 17.44 -21.63 19.00
C ALA A 222 17.04 -21.19 17.57
N GLU A 223 16.32 -22.05 16.85
CA GLU A 223 15.82 -21.77 15.50
C GLU A 223 14.79 -20.63 15.48
N ASP A 224 13.83 -20.65 16.40
CA ASP A 224 12.81 -19.60 16.51
C ASP A 224 13.39 -18.27 16.98
N LYS A 225 14.37 -18.31 17.90
CA LYS A 225 15.11 -17.11 18.32
C LYS A 225 15.89 -16.51 17.15
N ALA A 226 16.52 -17.33 16.31
CA ALA A 226 17.19 -16.87 15.10
C ALA A 226 16.19 -16.30 14.08
N ALA A 227 15.03 -16.94 13.90
CA ALA A 227 13.96 -16.44 13.04
C ALA A 227 13.43 -15.07 13.50
N LEU A 228 13.23 -14.88 14.81
CA LEU A 228 12.83 -13.61 15.41
C LEU A 228 13.86 -12.52 15.13
N ILE A 229 15.15 -12.78 15.41
CA ILE A 229 16.23 -11.80 15.18
C ILE A 229 16.31 -11.40 13.71
N ASN A 230 16.28 -12.39 12.81
CA ASN A 230 16.30 -12.17 11.37
C ASN A 230 15.08 -11.40 10.85
N PHE A 231 13.92 -11.61 11.47
CA PHE A 231 12.71 -10.89 11.10
C PHE A 231 12.74 -9.44 11.59
N VAL A 232 13.20 -9.21 12.81
CA VAL A 232 13.33 -7.86 13.38
C VAL A 232 14.35 -7.03 12.59
N SER A 233 15.43 -7.64 12.09
CA SER A 233 16.43 -6.95 11.26
C SER A 233 15.93 -6.54 9.87
N LEU A 234 14.75 -7.02 9.44
CA LEU A 234 14.09 -6.50 8.23
C LEU A 234 13.74 -5.00 8.38
N PHE A 235 13.61 -4.52 9.62
CA PHE A 235 13.23 -3.15 9.97
C PHE A 235 14.43 -2.29 10.38
N ASP A 236 15.63 -2.62 9.90
CA ASP A 236 16.84 -1.84 10.17
C ASP A 236 16.88 -0.52 9.40
N ASP A 237 17.31 0.55 10.07
CA ASP A 237 17.35 1.92 9.53
C ASP A 237 18.12 1.99 8.20
N GLN A 238 19.26 1.31 8.10
CA GLN A 238 20.09 1.29 6.89
C GLN A 238 19.37 0.65 5.70
N ARG A 239 18.62 -0.43 5.95
CA ARG A 239 17.89 -1.15 4.92
C ARG A 239 16.68 -0.34 4.44
N LEU A 240 16.02 0.38 5.35
CA LEU A 240 14.81 1.13 5.07
C LEU A 240 15.05 2.58 4.65
N ALA A 241 16.29 3.09 4.68
CA ALA A 241 16.62 4.48 4.36
C ALA A 241 16.12 4.93 2.96
N ASP A 242 16.18 4.05 1.96
CA ASP A 242 15.76 4.35 0.57
C ASP A 242 14.31 3.94 0.28
N SER A 243 13.57 3.44 1.28
CA SER A 243 12.23 2.88 1.09
C SER A 243 11.15 3.93 0.83
N GLY A 244 11.42 5.20 1.14
CA GLY A 244 10.49 6.31 0.98
C GLY A 244 9.35 6.36 2.02
N PHE A 245 9.33 5.45 3.00
CA PHE A 245 8.39 5.50 4.13
C PHE A 245 9.08 5.72 5.49
N VAL A 246 10.41 5.80 5.50
CA VAL A 246 11.24 6.17 6.65
C VAL A 246 11.95 7.48 6.31
N ASP A 247 11.91 8.45 7.23
CA ASP A 247 12.69 9.69 7.16
C ASP A 247 14.11 9.39 7.71
N PRO A 248 15.13 9.27 6.85
CA PRO A 248 16.48 8.90 7.30
C PRO A 248 17.14 9.99 8.15
N SER A 249 16.67 11.24 8.08
CA SER A 249 17.21 12.33 8.89
C SER A 249 16.76 12.26 10.35
N LYS A 250 15.60 11.63 10.61
CA LYS A 250 15.02 11.49 11.95
C LYS A 250 15.03 10.07 12.48
N GLY A 251 15.24 9.07 11.61
CA GLY A 251 15.06 7.66 11.97
C GLY A 251 13.61 7.34 12.35
N GLU A 252 12.65 7.97 11.66
CA GLU A 252 11.22 7.83 11.95
C GLU A 252 10.48 7.20 10.77
N VAL A 253 9.56 6.28 11.05
CA VAL A 253 8.54 5.86 10.08
C VAL A 253 7.58 7.02 9.87
N GLU A 254 7.37 7.43 8.63
CA GLU A 254 6.51 8.57 8.32
C GLU A 254 5.03 8.29 8.68
N LYS A 255 4.30 9.37 8.96
CA LYS A 255 2.84 9.33 9.18
C LYS A 255 2.12 8.97 7.88
N GLY A 256 1.21 8.01 7.95
CA GLY A 256 0.37 7.56 6.83
C GLY A 256 0.95 6.38 6.06
N THR A 257 2.09 5.84 6.52
CA THR A 257 2.68 4.59 6.03
C THR A 257 1.75 3.42 6.36
N HIS A 258 1.53 2.54 5.38
CA HIS A 258 0.81 1.28 5.59
C HIS A 258 1.83 0.16 5.63
N LEU A 259 1.87 -0.63 6.70
CA LEU A 259 2.61 -1.87 6.78
C LEU A 259 1.62 -3.02 6.63
N ILE A 260 1.94 -3.98 5.77
CA ILE A 260 1.06 -5.10 5.43
C ILE A 260 1.83 -6.38 5.76
N PHE A 261 1.21 -7.24 6.57
CA PHE A 261 1.73 -8.54 6.95
C PHE A 261 0.74 -9.59 6.48
N SER A 262 1.10 -10.38 5.47
CA SER A 262 0.19 -11.35 4.85
C SER A 262 0.74 -12.76 4.99
N THR A 263 -0.10 -13.69 5.41
CA THR A 263 0.24 -15.11 5.35
C THR A 263 0.16 -15.61 3.91
N THR A 264 1.13 -16.44 3.51
CA THR A 264 1.06 -17.17 2.25
C THR A 264 0.32 -18.49 2.46
N PRO A 265 -0.18 -19.14 1.39
CA PRO A 265 -0.83 -20.46 1.51
C PRO A 265 0.07 -21.55 2.10
N VAL A 266 1.40 -21.42 2.02
CA VAL A 266 2.36 -22.37 2.61
C VAL A 266 2.70 -22.06 4.08
N GLY A 267 2.21 -20.93 4.61
CA GLY A 267 2.42 -20.51 5.99
C GLY A 267 3.60 -19.58 6.22
N ASP A 268 4.15 -19.00 5.16
CA ASP A 268 5.17 -17.94 5.24
C ASP A 268 4.52 -16.59 5.54
N LEU A 269 5.31 -15.62 5.99
CA LEU A 269 4.86 -14.26 6.23
C LEU A 269 5.51 -13.29 5.26
N ALA A 270 4.73 -12.68 4.37
CA ALA A 270 5.17 -11.59 3.51
C ALA A 270 4.95 -10.24 4.21
N VAL A 271 5.94 -9.36 4.13
CA VAL A 271 5.87 -8.00 4.69
C VAL A 271 6.08 -6.98 3.58
N GLU A 272 5.11 -6.10 3.45
CA GLU A 272 5.11 -5.01 2.48
C GLU A 272 4.84 -3.68 3.18
N ALA A 273 5.23 -2.59 2.53
CA ALA A 273 4.98 -1.24 2.97
C ALA A 273 4.47 -0.38 1.81
N ILE A 274 3.51 0.49 2.09
CA ILE A 274 3.03 1.52 1.16
C ILE A 274 3.40 2.89 1.73
N THR A 275 4.11 3.69 0.94
CA THR A 275 4.54 5.04 1.33
C THR A 275 3.33 5.95 1.56
N PRO A 276 3.45 6.97 2.42
CA PRO A 276 2.38 7.92 2.66
C PRO A 276 2.12 8.81 1.42
N GLY A 277 1.00 9.55 1.45
CA GLY A 277 0.64 10.52 0.42
C GLY A 277 -0.62 10.18 -0.36
N ARG A 278 -0.83 10.89 -1.47
CA ARG A 278 -1.98 10.69 -2.37
C ARG A 278 -1.81 9.38 -3.14
N LEU A 279 -2.90 8.69 -3.45
CA LEU A 279 -2.88 7.36 -4.08
C LEU A 279 -1.96 7.26 -5.31
N LYS A 280 -1.90 8.32 -6.15
CA LYS A 280 -1.06 8.37 -7.36
C LYS A 280 0.45 8.46 -7.10
N ASP A 281 0.84 8.90 -5.89
CA ASP A 281 2.22 9.17 -5.49
C ASP A 281 2.74 8.09 -4.53
N ARG A 282 1.87 7.16 -4.08
CA ARG A 282 2.24 6.06 -3.20
C ARG A 282 3.07 5.02 -3.95
N GLY A 283 4.19 4.62 -3.35
CA GLY A 283 4.96 3.46 -3.76
C GLY A 283 4.64 2.27 -2.87
N THR A 284 4.66 1.07 -3.42
CA THR A 284 4.68 -0.18 -2.66
C THR A 284 6.10 -0.72 -2.67
N CYS A 285 6.61 -1.12 -1.52
CA CYS A 285 7.93 -1.71 -1.34
C CYS A 285 7.79 -3.01 -0.55
N ARG A 286 8.49 -4.06 -0.96
CA ARG A 286 8.56 -5.31 -0.21
C ARG A 286 9.65 -5.18 0.86
N VAL A 287 9.27 -5.29 2.12
CA VAL A 287 10.21 -5.20 3.25
C VAL A 287 10.98 -6.52 3.38
N GLY A 288 10.29 -7.65 3.26
CA GLY A 288 10.89 -8.97 3.27
C GLY A 288 9.85 -10.07 3.33
N VAL A 289 10.32 -11.32 3.39
CA VAL A 289 9.46 -12.48 3.67
C VAL A 289 10.17 -13.37 4.67
N ASN A 290 9.41 -13.89 5.64
CA ASN A 290 9.86 -14.95 6.51
C ASN A 290 9.37 -16.29 5.97
N ASN A 291 10.31 -17.15 5.56
CA ASN A 291 10.00 -18.44 4.92
C ASN A 291 10.24 -19.65 5.85
N ARG A 292 10.43 -19.44 7.17
CA ARG A 292 11.04 -20.48 8.03
C ARG A 292 10.38 -20.73 9.38
N SER A 293 9.58 -19.80 9.91
CA SER A 293 8.93 -20.01 11.21
C SER A 293 7.43 -19.75 11.15
N LYS A 294 6.64 -20.84 11.23
CA LYS A 294 5.18 -20.77 11.40
C LYS A 294 4.81 -20.14 12.75
N LEU A 295 5.61 -20.38 13.79
CA LEU A 295 5.42 -19.79 15.10
C LEU A 295 5.55 -18.27 15.04
N LEU A 296 6.57 -17.74 14.36
CA LEU A 296 6.73 -16.30 14.16
C LEU A 296 5.56 -15.71 13.36
N THR A 297 5.14 -16.39 12.29
CA THR A 297 3.97 -15.99 11.49
C THR A 297 2.73 -15.88 12.37
N GLY A 298 2.43 -16.92 13.15
CA GLY A 298 1.34 -16.91 14.13
C GLY A 298 1.50 -15.82 15.18
N ALA A 299 2.71 -15.57 15.66
CA ALA A 299 2.97 -14.55 16.68
C ALA A 299 2.75 -13.12 16.18
N VAL A 300 3.00 -12.82 14.89
CA VAL A 300 2.70 -11.48 14.34
C VAL A 300 1.21 -11.16 14.45
N PHE A 301 0.33 -12.11 14.12
CA PHE A 301 -1.11 -11.95 14.34
C PHE A 301 -1.49 -12.11 15.83
N GLY A 302 -0.75 -12.95 16.56
CA GLY A 302 -0.92 -13.20 17.98
C GLY A 302 -0.74 -11.97 18.86
N MET A 303 0.06 -10.98 18.43
CA MET A 303 0.14 -9.70 19.13
C MET A 303 -1.20 -8.95 19.15
N PHE A 304 -2.13 -9.26 18.24
CA PHE A 304 -3.44 -8.61 18.16
C PHE A 304 -4.59 -9.55 18.55
N LEU A 305 -4.44 -10.86 18.35
CA LEU A 305 -5.49 -11.85 18.57
C LEU A 305 -5.19 -12.85 19.69
N GLY A 306 -3.93 -12.96 20.13
CA GLY A 306 -3.47 -13.94 21.11
C GLY A 306 -3.99 -13.67 22.53
N PRO A 307 -3.50 -14.43 23.53
CA PRO A 307 -3.94 -14.31 24.92
C PRO A 307 -3.74 -12.90 25.50
N GLU A 308 -2.62 -12.26 25.16
CA GLU A 308 -2.27 -10.90 25.59
C GLU A 308 -2.25 -9.93 24.39
N PRO A 309 -3.39 -9.52 23.84
CA PRO A 309 -3.41 -8.66 22.68
C PRO A 309 -2.96 -7.22 23.02
N LEU A 310 -2.44 -6.52 22.02
CA LEU A 310 -2.12 -5.09 22.13
C LEU A 310 -3.39 -4.21 22.16
N ASP A 311 -4.54 -4.75 21.73
CA ASP A 311 -5.83 -4.07 21.68
C ASP A 311 -6.98 -5.07 21.80
N ASP A 312 -7.50 -5.21 23.02
CA ASP A 312 -8.63 -6.11 23.33
C ASP A 312 -9.92 -5.78 22.57
N PHE A 313 -10.17 -4.49 22.32
CA PHE A 313 -11.36 -4.08 21.57
C PHE A 313 -11.26 -4.54 20.12
N GLY A 314 -10.10 -4.30 19.50
CA GLY A 314 -9.84 -4.75 18.14
C GLY A 314 -9.84 -6.29 18.03
N LYS A 315 -9.31 -7.01 19.03
CA LYS A 315 -9.41 -8.48 19.11
C LYS A 315 -10.86 -8.95 19.04
N LYS A 316 -11.73 -8.37 19.88
CA LYS A 316 -13.17 -8.70 19.90
C LYS A 316 -13.86 -8.34 18.57
N ASP A 317 -13.55 -7.20 17.97
CA ASP A 317 -14.11 -6.81 16.65
C ASP A 317 -13.71 -7.80 15.54
N VAL A 318 -12.46 -8.26 15.53
CA VAL A 318 -12.02 -9.33 14.61
C VAL A 318 -12.72 -10.64 14.90
N GLY A 319 -12.82 -11.02 16.17
CA GLY A 319 -13.49 -12.25 16.58
C GLY A 319 -14.96 -12.29 16.16
N HIS A 320 -15.69 -11.19 16.34
CA HIS A 320 -17.06 -11.06 15.83
C HIS A 320 -17.13 -11.26 14.33
N GLY A 321 -16.25 -10.63 13.56
CA GLY A 321 -16.20 -10.81 12.10
C GLY A 321 -15.90 -12.25 11.70
N MET A 322 -14.98 -12.92 12.41
CA MET A 322 -14.58 -14.30 12.11
C MET A 322 -15.72 -15.27 12.40
N LEU A 323 -16.38 -15.11 13.56
CA LEU A 323 -17.52 -15.92 13.93
C LEU A 323 -18.72 -15.68 13.01
N PHE A 324 -18.96 -14.43 12.58
CA PHE A 324 -20.02 -14.10 11.62
C PHE A 324 -19.83 -14.89 10.31
N VAL A 325 -18.62 -14.88 9.76
CA VAL A 325 -18.34 -15.66 8.54
C VAL A 325 -18.34 -17.17 8.80
N ALA A 326 -17.87 -17.63 9.96
CA ALA A 326 -17.95 -19.04 10.34
C ALA A 326 -19.40 -19.57 10.35
N ASN A 327 -20.38 -18.70 10.61
CA ASN A 327 -21.81 -19.01 10.53
C ASN A 327 -22.40 -18.94 9.10
N GLY A 328 -21.57 -18.77 8.08
CA GLY A 328 -21.99 -18.72 6.68
C GLY A 328 -22.43 -17.34 6.19
N PHE A 329 -22.38 -16.30 7.04
CA PHE A 329 -22.70 -14.94 6.62
C PHE A 329 -21.58 -14.33 5.77
N ARG A 330 -21.91 -13.25 5.04
CA ARG A 330 -20.99 -12.51 4.16
C ARG A 330 -21.07 -11.01 4.42
N PHE A 331 -19.94 -10.32 4.35
CA PHE A 331 -19.92 -8.86 4.43
C PHE A 331 -20.45 -8.29 3.11
N ARG A 332 -21.46 -7.41 3.15
CA ARG A 332 -21.91 -6.72 1.94
C ARG A 332 -21.04 -5.48 1.68
N PRO A 333 -20.72 -5.13 0.42
CA PRO A 333 -19.83 -4.01 0.08
C PRO A 333 -20.28 -2.63 0.61
N TRP A 334 -21.58 -2.45 0.86
CA TRP A 334 -22.19 -1.19 1.29
C TRP A 334 -22.71 -1.21 2.74
N GLU A 335 -22.74 -2.37 3.39
CA GLU A 335 -23.15 -2.44 4.79
C GLU A 335 -21.95 -2.05 5.66
N ALA A 336 -22.05 -0.89 6.31
CA ALA A 336 -21.27 -0.66 7.51
C ALA A 336 -21.61 -1.79 8.47
N LYS A 337 -20.68 -2.77 8.59
CA LYS A 337 -20.75 -4.01 9.39
C LYS A 337 -22.05 -4.19 10.20
N PRO A 338 -22.81 -5.28 10.02
CA PRO A 338 -24.04 -5.47 10.77
C PRO A 338 -23.75 -5.42 12.27
N GLY A 339 -24.42 -4.50 12.96
CA GLY A 339 -24.67 -4.66 14.38
C GLY A 339 -25.33 -6.03 14.55
N GLN A 340 -24.67 -6.88 15.35
CA GLN A 340 -25.10 -8.20 15.80
C GLN A 340 -26.54 -8.58 15.42
N TYR A 341 -26.71 -9.41 14.39
CA TYR A 341 -27.94 -10.18 14.26
C TYR A 341 -27.91 -11.26 15.35
N LEU A 342 -28.51 -10.96 16.50
CA LEU A 342 -28.74 -11.96 17.54
C LEU A 342 -29.71 -13.00 16.96
N ALA A 343 -29.31 -14.28 16.99
CA ALA A 343 -30.23 -15.36 16.69
C ALA A 343 -31.43 -15.25 17.64
N GLN A 344 -32.63 -15.23 17.08
CA GLN A 344 -33.85 -15.23 17.88
C GLN A 344 -34.40 -16.65 17.93
N GLN A 345 -34.92 -17.04 19.09
CA GLN A 345 -35.58 -18.33 19.20
C GLN A 345 -36.89 -18.27 18.40
N GLY A 346 -36.96 -19.06 17.34
CA GLY A 346 -38.13 -19.16 16.49
C GLY A 346 -39.33 -19.75 17.24
N PRO A 347 -40.53 -19.64 16.67
CA PRO A 347 -41.76 -20.19 17.27
C PRO A 347 -41.73 -21.71 17.45
N ASP A 348 -40.81 -22.41 16.78
CA ASP A 348 -40.53 -23.84 16.90
C ASP A 348 -39.43 -24.18 17.94
N GLY A 349 -38.92 -23.17 18.65
CA GLY A 349 -37.85 -23.33 19.63
C GLY A 349 -36.45 -23.45 19.01
N GLN A 350 -36.32 -23.47 17.68
CA GLN A 350 -35.03 -23.49 17.01
C GLN A 350 -34.44 -22.08 16.91
N LEU A 351 -33.13 -21.95 17.07
CA LEU A 351 -32.45 -20.68 16.83
C LEU A 351 -32.55 -20.36 15.34
N THR A 352 -33.36 -19.36 15.02
CA THR A 352 -33.54 -18.86 13.66
C THR A 352 -32.84 -17.52 13.55
N PHE A 353 -31.97 -17.40 12.55
CA PHE A 353 -31.40 -16.11 12.21
C PHE A 353 -32.45 -15.32 11.43
N PRO A 354 -32.62 -14.01 11.68
CA PRO A 354 -33.47 -13.20 10.82
C PRO A 354 -32.92 -13.34 9.40
N GLN A 355 -33.71 -13.93 8.51
CA GLN A 355 -33.38 -13.87 7.09
C GLN A 355 -33.31 -12.39 6.74
N PRO A 356 -32.24 -11.93 6.07
CA PRO A 356 -32.16 -10.53 5.69
C PRO A 356 -33.44 -10.23 4.92
N GLU A 357 -34.23 -9.27 5.40
CA GLU A 357 -35.36 -8.77 4.64
C GLU A 357 -34.81 -8.45 3.26
N ILE A 358 -35.19 -9.27 2.28
CA ILE A 358 -34.98 -8.93 0.88
C ILE A 358 -35.79 -7.66 0.76
N ALA A 359 -35.12 -6.52 0.79
CA ALA A 359 -35.76 -5.23 0.65
C ALA A 359 -36.59 -5.34 -0.64
N GLN A 360 -37.90 -5.53 -0.47
CA GLN A 360 -38.85 -5.38 -1.55
C GLN A 360 -38.54 -4.01 -2.11
N GLU A 361 -38.19 -3.99 -3.40
CA GLU A 361 -37.73 -2.85 -4.18
C GLU A 361 -38.28 -1.54 -3.62
N LEU A 362 -37.52 -0.94 -2.70
CA LEU A 362 -37.81 0.40 -2.24
C LEU A 362 -37.44 1.26 -3.42
N ASP A 363 -38.48 1.67 -4.15
CA ASP A 363 -38.49 2.59 -5.27
C ASP A 363 -38.08 3.99 -4.80
N LEU A 364 -36.88 4.07 -4.23
CA LEU A 364 -36.22 5.30 -3.85
C LEU A 364 -35.72 5.92 -5.16
N PRO A 365 -36.09 7.18 -5.47
CA PRO A 365 -35.62 7.84 -6.68
C PRO A 365 -34.10 7.86 -6.63
N LEU A 366 -33.47 7.12 -7.55
CA LEU A 366 -32.04 7.09 -7.76
C LEU A 366 -31.57 8.54 -7.84
N GLN A 367 -30.86 9.01 -6.80
CA GLN A 367 -30.22 10.30 -6.89
C GLN A 367 -29.30 10.30 -8.12
N PRO A 368 -29.27 11.39 -8.90
CA PRO A 368 -28.49 11.46 -10.12
C PRO A 368 -27.06 11.04 -9.81
N ALA A 369 -26.61 9.99 -10.49
CA ALA A 369 -25.31 9.39 -10.27
C ALA A 369 -24.24 10.49 -10.28
N MET A 370 -23.26 10.42 -9.37
CA MET A 370 -22.13 11.38 -9.28
C MET A 370 -21.49 11.75 -10.63
N PHE A 371 -21.64 10.90 -11.66
CA PHE A 371 -21.24 11.16 -13.04
C PHE A 371 -21.93 12.38 -13.67
N GLN A 372 -23.20 12.66 -13.39
CA GLN A 372 -23.90 13.86 -13.90
C GLN A 372 -23.38 15.15 -13.27
N LEU A 373 -23.03 15.12 -11.98
CA LEU A 373 -22.39 16.25 -11.29
C LEU A 373 -20.96 16.53 -11.79
N ILE A 374 -20.26 15.49 -12.26
CA ILE A 374 -18.92 15.61 -12.86
C ILE A 374 -19.02 16.18 -14.29
N GLU A 375 -20.03 15.79 -15.07
CA GLU A 375 -20.27 16.35 -16.41
C GLU A 375 -20.64 17.83 -16.37
N GLU A 376 -21.52 18.27 -15.45
CA GLU A 376 -21.86 19.69 -15.32
C GLU A 376 -20.65 20.55 -14.91
N LYS A 377 -19.80 20.04 -14.01
CA LYS A 377 -18.56 20.74 -13.61
C LYS A 377 -17.54 20.77 -14.75
N ALA A 378 -17.42 19.69 -15.52
CA ALA A 378 -16.53 19.63 -16.68
C ALA A 378 -16.98 20.60 -17.79
N GLN A 379 -18.29 20.68 -18.06
CA GLN A 379 -18.86 21.63 -19.02
C GLN A 379 -18.63 23.09 -18.59
N ARG A 380 -18.83 23.42 -17.31
CA ARG A 380 -18.54 24.79 -16.81
C ARG A 380 -17.05 25.16 -16.92
N MET A 381 -16.14 24.21 -16.69
CA MET A 381 -14.71 24.43 -16.87
C MET A 381 -14.31 24.61 -18.35
N LEU A 382 -14.92 23.83 -19.26
CA LEU A 382 -14.71 23.96 -20.71
C LEU A 382 -15.21 25.30 -21.26
N VAL A 383 -16.37 25.78 -20.81
CA VAL A 383 -16.87 27.11 -21.21
C VAL A 383 -15.97 28.24 -20.67
N GLY A 384 -15.42 28.07 -19.47
CA GLY A 384 -14.46 29.02 -18.89
C GLY A 384 -13.15 29.11 -19.68
N SER A 385 -12.58 27.98 -20.10
CA SER A 385 -11.33 27.94 -20.86
C SER A 385 -11.50 28.47 -22.29
N VAL A 386 -12.64 28.22 -22.94
CA VAL A 386 -12.96 28.80 -24.26
C VAL A 386 -13.07 30.33 -24.19
N ARG A 387 -13.76 30.88 -23.17
CA ARG A 387 -13.85 32.33 -22.97
C ARG A 387 -12.49 32.98 -22.71
N CYS A 388 -11.61 32.33 -21.96
CA CYS A 388 -10.24 32.81 -21.75
C CYS A 388 -9.41 32.79 -23.04
N ALA A 389 -9.54 31.76 -23.87
CA ALA A 389 -8.86 31.69 -25.16
C ALA A 389 -9.33 32.79 -26.12
N GLN A 390 -10.65 33.03 -26.20
CA GLN A 390 -11.22 34.10 -27.01
C GLN A 390 -10.77 35.50 -26.56
N ARG A 391 -10.73 35.77 -25.26
CA ARG A 391 -10.20 37.04 -24.73
C ARG A 391 -8.71 37.23 -25.04
N ARG A 392 -7.95 36.14 -25.08
CA ARG A 392 -6.52 36.17 -25.38
C ARG A 392 -6.27 36.42 -26.87
N ALA A 393 -7.07 35.82 -27.75
CA ALA A 393 -7.05 36.09 -29.19
C ALA A 393 -7.42 37.56 -29.48
N ALA A 394 -8.51 38.05 -28.90
CA ALA A 394 -8.94 39.45 -29.09
C ALA A 394 -7.90 40.49 -28.62
N ARG A 395 -7.06 40.15 -27.63
CA ARG A 395 -5.96 41.01 -27.17
C ARG A 395 -4.75 40.98 -28.10
N LEU A 396 -4.54 39.89 -28.82
CA LEU A 396 -3.47 39.78 -29.81
C LEU A 396 -3.83 40.53 -31.10
N ASP A 397 -5.11 40.51 -31.48
CA ASP A 397 -5.61 41.25 -32.65
C ASP A 397 -5.72 42.77 -32.40
N ALA A 398 -5.82 43.20 -31.14
CA ALA A 398 -5.90 44.61 -30.74
C ALA A 398 -4.54 45.25 -30.43
N ALA A 399 -3.43 44.53 -30.57
CA ALA A 399 -2.10 45.09 -30.40
C ALA A 399 -1.70 45.85 -31.68
N PRO A 400 -1.47 47.18 -31.64
CA PRO A 400 -0.98 47.90 -32.80
C PRO A 400 0.41 47.37 -33.19
N ALA A 401 0.64 47.27 -34.51
CA ALA A 401 1.81 46.65 -35.12
C ALA A 401 3.13 47.36 -34.76
#